data_AF-A0A183BDW2-F1
#
_entry.id   AF-A0A183BDW2-F1
#
_cell.length_a   1.000
_cell.length_b   1.000
_cell.length_c   1.000
_cell.angle_alpha   90.00
_cell.angle_beta   90.00
_cell.angle_gamma   90.00
#
_symmetry.space_group_name_H-M   'P 1'
#
loop_
_entity.id
_entity.type
_entity.pdbx_description
1 polymer ?
#
loop_
_entity_poly.entity_id
_entity_poly.type
_entity_poly.pdbx_seq_one_letter_code
_entity_poly.pdbx_strand_id
1 'polypeptide(L)'
;MFSLSTQKELRIFHSDDHIFSFGRTSSNKRFSTQIDSSPSPPTLELLYRSLNNGRRKSDTGAKLTLSPRLCKLPCGGLGVDSDTVWNPGATARAARLATGQVMCLAHK
;
A
#
# COMPACT_ATOMS: atom_id res chain seq x y z
N MET A 1 -14.55 -13.68 -15.30
CA MET A 1 -13.54 -12.59 -15.25
C MET A 1 -13.52 -12.05 -13.83
N PHE A 2 -12.37 -12.02 -13.18
CA PHE A 2 -12.25 -11.52 -11.81
C PHE A 2 -12.13 -9.99 -11.84
N SER A 3 -13.07 -9.29 -11.20
CA SER A 3 -13.06 -7.82 -11.14
C SER A 3 -12.22 -7.35 -9.95
N LEU A 4 -11.37 -6.35 -10.17
CA LEU A 4 -10.68 -5.64 -9.10
C LEU A 4 -11.61 -4.55 -8.59
N SER A 5 -11.91 -4.53 -7.28
CA SER A 5 -12.84 -3.54 -6.74
C SER A 5 -12.36 -2.11 -7.02
N THR A 6 -13.28 -1.23 -7.43
CA THR A 6 -12.94 0.16 -7.75
C THR A 6 -12.75 0.99 -6.48
N GLN A 7 -12.05 2.13 -6.57
CA GLN A 7 -11.97 3.03 -5.40
C GLN A 7 -13.34 3.54 -4.96
N LYS A 8 -14.31 3.68 -5.89
CA LYS A 8 -15.67 4.10 -5.57
C LYS A 8 -16.39 3.05 -4.71
N GLU A 9 -16.26 1.77 -5.06
CA GLU A 9 -16.81 0.66 -4.28
C GLU A 9 -16.20 0.59 -2.89
N LEU A 10 -14.89 0.77 -2.78
CA LEU A 10 -14.22 0.76 -1.47
C LEU A 10 -14.63 1.95 -0.58
N ARG A 11 -14.89 3.12 -1.19
CA ARG A 11 -15.36 4.32 -0.47
C ARG A 11 -16.74 4.17 0.16
N ILE A 12 -17.52 3.16 -0.23
CA ILE A 12 -18.81 2.86 0.43
C ILE A 12 -18.57 2.49 1.90
N PHE A 13 -17.47 1.81 2.22
CA PHE A 13 -17.19 1.27 3.55
C PHE A 13 -15.97 1.88 4.24
N HIS A 14 -15.15 2.65 3.52
CA HIS A 14 -13.90 3.19 4.03
C HIS A 14 -13.76 4.69 3.75
N SER A 15 -13.17 5.41 4.71
CA SER A 15 -12.86 6.84 4.56
C SER A 15 -11.81 7.09 3.48
N ASP A 16 -11.77 8.32 2.94
CA ASP A 16 -10.76 8.71 1.96
C ASP A 16 -9.33 8.56 2.50
N ASP A 17 -9.09 8.86 3.78
CA ASP A 17 -7.79 8.66 4.42
C ASP A 17 -7.37 7.18 4.43
N HIS A 18 -8.32 6.26 4.62
CA HIS A 18 -8.06 4.84 4.58
C HIS A 18 -7.75 4.39 3.14
N ILE A 19 -8.56 4.81 2.17
CA ILE A 19 -8.33 4.52 0.75
C ILE A 19 -7.00 5.08 0.26
N PHE A 20 -6.63 6.29 0.70
CA PHE A 20 -5.36 6.91 0.38
C PHE A 20 -4.18 6.12 0.95
N SER A 21 -4.30 5.64 2.19
CA SER A 21 -3.24 4.91 2.90
C SER A 21 -3.04 3.47 2.39
N PHE A 22 -4.14 2.75 2.14
CA PHE A 22 -4.11 1.29 1.91
C PHE A 22 -4.78 0.84 0.61
N GLY A 23 -5.66 1.67 0.03
CA GLY A 23 -6.40 1.33 -1.19
C GLY A 23 -5.63 1.59 -2.49
N ARG A 24 -4.53 2.35 -2.45
CA ARG A 24 -3.72 2.68 -3.63
C ARG A 24 -2.84 1.50 -4.01
N THR A 25 -3.12 0.91 -5.16
CA THR A 25 -2.19 -0.01 -5.81
C THR A 25 -1.11 0.80 -6.51
N SER A 26 0.17 0.56 -6.23
CA SER A 26 1.27 1.08 -7.07
C SER A 26 1.02 0.62 -8.50
N SER A 27 0.54 1.53 -9.35
CA SER A 27 0.36 1.25 -10.75
C SER A 27 1.73 1.01 -11.37
N ASN A 28 1.87 -0.11 -12.08
CA ASN A 28 3.04 -0.34 -12.92
C ASN A 28 3.19 0.87 -13.86
N LYS A 29 4.30 1.60 -13.69
CA LYS A 29 4.68 2.79 -14.48
C LYS A 29 5.09 2.41 -15.92
N ARG A 30 4.36 1.52 -16.58
CA ARG A 30 4.58 1.14 -17.98
C ARG A 30 3.41 1.44 -18.93
N PHE A 31 2.27 1.94 -18.43
CA PHE A 31 1.22 2.45 -19.32
C PHE A 31 0.29 3.43 -18.58
N SER A 32 0.71 4.70 -18.44
CA SER A 32 -0.20 5.84 -18.40
C SER A 32 0.61 7.13 -18.43
N THR A 33 0.71 7.72 -19.61
CA THR A 33 0.94 9.16 -19.79
C THR A 33 -0.30 9.88 -19.29
N GLN A 34 -0.21 10.51 -18.12
CA GLN A 34 -0.94 11.72 -17.72
C GLN A 34 -0.41 12.06 -16.32
N ILE A 35 0.26 13.20 -16.27
CA ILE A 35 0.99 13.74 -15.13
C ILE A 35 -0.04 14.33 -14.17
N ASP A 36 -0.16 13.79 -12.97
CA ASP A 36 -0.67 14.56 -11.83
C ASP A 36 0.52 14.92 -10.94
N SER A 37 0.96 16.17 -11.12
CA SER A 37 2.08 16.80 -10.42
C SER A 37 1.68 17.14 -8.98
N SER A 38 1.61 16.14 -8.12
CA SER A 38 1.68 16.34 -6.66
C SER A 38 3.01 15.77 -6.18
N PRO A 39 3.78 16.49 -5.34
CA PRO A 39 5.03 15.97 -4.77
C PRO A 39 4.67 14.86 -3.78
N SER A 40 4.43 13.65 -4.30
CA SER A 40 4.09 12.50 -3.47
C SER A 40 5.30 12.14 -2.61
N PRO A 41 5.14 11.96 -1.29
CA PRO A 41 6.18 11.43 -0.42
C PRO A 41 6.75 10.12 -1.01
N PRO A 42 8.01 9.75 -0.69
CA PRO A 42 8.60 8.52 -1.20
C PRO A 42 7.63 7.35 -1.00
N THR A 43 7.21 6.73 -2.11
CA THR A 43 6.26 5.62 -2.11
C THR A 43 6.74 4.58 -1.10
N LEU A 44 5.86 4.02 -0.26
CA LEU A 44 6.21 3.04 0.78
C LEU A 44 7.12 1.91 0.26
N GLU A 45 7.00 1.57 -1.03
CA GLU A 45 7.92 0.71 -1.78
C GLU A 45 9.39 1.13 -1.75
N LEU A 46 9.68 2.42 -2.00
CA LEU A 46 11.04 2.97 -1.95
C LEU A 46 11.63 2.92 -0.54
N LEU A 47 10.82 3.23 0.48
CA LEU A 47 11.23 3.12 1.88
C LEU A 47 11.51 1.66 2.26
N TYR A 48 10.64 0.74 1.83
CA TYR A 48 10.80 -0.69 2.06
C TYR A 48 12.06 -1.26 1.38
N ARG A 49 12.34 -0.86 0.13
CA ARG A 49 13.59 -1.21 -0.55
C ARG A 49 14.82 -0.67 0.18
N SER A 50 14.75 0.56 0.70
CA SER A 50 15.83 1.14 1.48
C SER A 50 16.06 0.41 2.81
N LEU A 51 15.00 -0.10 3.43
CA LEU A 51 15.09 -0.89 4.68
C LEU A 51 15.70 -2.28 4.46
N ASN A 52 15.42 -2.91 3.31
CA ASN A 52 15.90 -4.26 3.00
C ASN A 52 17.27 -4.29 2.30
N ASN A 53 17.65 -3.21 1.61
CA ASN A 53 18.98 -3.06 1.02
C ASN A 53 19.99 -2.66 2.12
N GLY A 54 20.30 -3.61 3.00
CA GLY A 54 21.32 -3.43 4.03
C GLY A 54 22.71 -3.19 3.42
N ARG A 55 23.10 -1.92 3.28
CA ARG A 55 24.49 -1.43 3.35
C ARG A 55 24.54 0.08 3.18
N ARG A 56 24.46 0.78 4.31
CA ARG A 56 25.48 1.75 4.74
C ARG A 56 25.14 2.20 6.15
N LYS A 57 26.11 2.03 7.03
CA LYS A 57 26.17 2.60 8.37
C LYS A 57 25.94 4.11 8.23
N SER A 58 24.73 4.59 8.48
CA SER A 58 24.44 6.00 8.68
C SER A 58 23.94 6.16 10.10
N ASP A 59 24.87 6.52 10.99
CA ASP A 59 24.59 7.15 12.26
C ASP A 59 23.95 8.52 11.95
N THR A 60 22.67 8.51 11.61
CA THR A 60 21.83 9.70 11.59
C THR A 60 20.41 9.18 11.75
N GLY A 61 19.75 9.59 12.84
CA GLY A 61 18.37 9.25 13.17
C GLY A 61 17.38 9.83 12.16
N ALA A 62 17.48 9.42 10.89
CA ALA A 62 16.45 9.59 9.90
C ALA A 62 15.28 8.73 10.34
N LYS A 63 14.42 9.32 11.17
CA LYS A 63 13.08 8.83 11.48
C LYS A 63 12.40 8.61 10.12
N LEU A 64 12.45 7.37 9.64
CA LEU A 64 11.78 6.95 8.42
C LEU A 64 10.30 7.18 8.68
N THR A 65 9.76 8.27 8.12
CA THR A 65 8.33 8.53 8.10
C THR A 65 7.71 7.55 7.11
N LEU A 66 7.54 6.30 7.57
CA LEU A 66 6.49 5.42 7.10
C LEU A 66 5.18 6.22 7.14
N SER A 67 4.23 5.90 6.26
CA SER A 67 2.87 6.39 6.46
C SER A 67 2.54 6.15 7.94
N PRO A 68 1.91 7.11 8.66
CA PRO A 68 1.83 7.10 10.13
C PRO A 68 1.10 5.88 10.72
N ARG A 69 0.71 4.92 9.88
CA ARG A 69 -0.04 3.71 10.19
C ARG A 69 0.74 2.41 9.90
N LEU A 70 2.02 2.47 9.53
CA LEU A 70 2.84 1.26 9.36
C LEU A 70 3.96 1.19 10.40
N CYS A 71 4.17 0.01 10.95
CA CYS A 71 5.22 -0.33 11.91
C CYS A 71 6.14 -1.43 11.37
N LYS A 72 7.35 -1.53 11.94
CA LYS A 72 8.26 -2.64 11.69
C LYS A 72 7.92 -3.78 12.64
N LEU A 73 7.71 -4.96 12.09
CA LEU A 73 7.40 -6.18 12.84
C LEU A 73 8.66 -6.84 13.40
N PRO A 74 8.55 -7.69 14.43
CA PRO A 74 9.69 -8.44 15.00
C PRO A 74 10.42 -9.29 13.96
N CYS A 75 9.72 -9.77 12.93
CA CYS A 75 10.30 -10.52 11.81
C CYS A 75 11.07 -9.65 10.80
N GLY A 76 11.13 -8.33 11.01
CA GLY A 76 11.76 -7.38 10.10
C GLY A 76 10.87 -6.88 8.96
N GLY A 77 9.69 -7.47 8.79
CA GLY A 77 8.68 -7.02 7.82
C GLY A 77 7.97 -5.73 8.24
N LEU A 78 7.07 -5.25 7.37
CA LEU A 78 6.16 -4.14 7.69
C LEU A 78 4.79 -4.69 8.06
N GLY A 79 4.09 -3.99 8.95
CA GLY A 79 2.72 -4.30 9.34
C GLY A 79 1.95 -3.04 9.68
N VAL A 80 0.63 -3.14 9.72
CA VAL A 80 -0.22 -2.06 10.25
C VAL A 80 -0.17 -2.08 11.79
N ASP A 81 -0.11 -3.29 12.35
CA ASP A 81 -0.13 -3.67 13.76
C ASP A 81 0.64 -5.00 13.92
N SER A 82 0.81 -5.50 15.14
CA SER A 82 1.72 -6.62 15.46
C SER A 82 1.41 -7.95 14.77
N ASP A 83 0.18 -8.15 14.33
CA ASP A 83 -0.34 -9.38 13.72
C ASP A 83 -0.79 -9.20 12.26
N THR A 84 -0.77 -7.97 11.74
CA THR A 84 -1.25 -7.67 10.38
C THR A 84 -0.09 -7.20 9.49
N VAL A 85 0.42 -8.12 8.69
CA VAL A 85 1.52 -7.86 7.74
C VAL A 85 1.06 -7.01 6.56
N TRP A 86 1.89 -6.04 6.18
CA TRP A 86 1.68 -5.20 5.02
C TRP A 86 2.85 -5.31 4.03
N ASN A 87 2.55 -5.77 2.81
CA ASN A 87 3.46 -5.73 1.68
C ASN A 87 3.14 -4.50 0.81
N PRO A 88 4.05 -3.50 0.74
CA PRO A 88 3.82 -2.27 -0.01
C PRO A 88 3.51 -2.45 -1.51
N GLY A 89 3.91 -3.57 -2.10
CA GLY A 89 3.79 -3.84 -3.53
C GLY A 89 2.61 -4.74 -3.89
N ALA A 90 2.07 -5.46 -2.91
CA ALA A 90 1.08 -6.51 -3.17
C ALA A 90 -0.21 -6.36 -2.35
N THR A 91 -0.15 -5.97 -1.06
CA THR A 91 -1.30 -6.11 -0.16
C THR A 91 -2.50 -5.26 -0.60
N ALA A 92 -2.28 -4.02 -1.05
CA ALA A 92 -3.36 -3.18 -1.58
C ALA A 92 -4.09 -3.82 -2.77
N ARG A 93 -3.35 -4.49 -3.67
CA ARG A 93 -3.93 -5.14 -4.86
C ARG A 93 -4.64 -6.43 -4.47
N ALA A 94 -4.04 -7.23 -3.60
CA ALA A 94 -4.63 -8.47 -3.11
C ALA A 94 -5.95 -8.20 -2.38
N ALA A 95 -5.98 -7.21 -1.49
CA ALA A 95 -7.19 -6.81 -0.77
C ALA A 95 -8.32 -6.39 -1.72
N ARG A 96 -8.01 -5.56 -2.74
CA ARG A 96 -9.00 -5.15 -3.76
C ARG A 96 -9.53 -6.30 -4.60
N LEU A 97 -8.68 -7.29 -4.91
CA LEU A 97 -9.13 -8.50 -5.60
C LEU A 97 -10.10 -9.29 -4.71
N ALA A 98 -9.76 -9.49 -3.43
CA ALA A 98 -10.61 -10.19 -2.48
C ALA A 98 -11.98 -9.50 -2.33
N THR A 99 -12.01 -8.17 -2.17
CA THR A 99 -13.27 -7.41 -2.14
C THR A 99 -14.08 -7.61 -3.42
N GLY A 100 -13.43 -7.52 -4.59
CA GLY A 100 -14.10 -7.74 -5.88
C GLY A 100 -14.69 -9.14 -5.99
N GLN A 101 -14.02 -10.18 -5.48
CA GLN A 101 -14.54 -11.54 -5.45
C GLN A 101 -15.81 -11.66 -4.59
N VAL A 102 -15.78 -11.10 -3.39
CA VAL A 102 -16.92 -11.13 -2.47
C VAL A 102 -18.11 -10.37 -3.06
N MET A 103 -17.87 -9.19 -3.65
CA MET A 103 -18.93 -8.41 -4.29
C MET A 103 -19.54 -9.14 -5.48
N CYS A 104 -18.72 -9.77 -6.33
CA CYS A 104 -19.21 -10.58 -7.44
C CYS A 104 -19.99 -11.82 -6.98
N LEU A 105 -19.65 -12.41 -5.83
CA LEU A 105 -20.37 -13.55 -5.26
C LEU A 105 -21.70 -13.12 -4.63
N ALA A 106 -21.74 -11.99 -3.94
CA ALA A 106 -22.92 -11.51 -3.22
C ALA A 106 -24.05 -11.00 -4.13
N HIS A 107 -23.73 -10.58 -5.35
CA HIS A 107 -24.71 -10.06 -6.33
C HIS A 107 -25.04 -11.08 -7.43
N LYS A 108 -24.86 -12.38 -7.15
CA LYS A 108 -25.23 -13.48 -8.04
C LYS A 108 -26.49 -14.20 -7.57
#